data_AF-A0A3A5VYX4-F1
#
_entry.id   AF-A0A3A5VYX4-F1
#
_cell.length_a   1.000
_cell.length_b   1.000
_cell.length_c   1.000
_cell.angle_alpha   90.00
_cell.angle_beta   90.00
_cell.angle_gamma   90.00
#
_symmetry.space_group_name_H-M   'P 1'
#
loop_
_entity.id
_entity.type
_entity.pdbx_description
1 polymer ?
#
loop_
_entity_poly.entity_id
_entity_poly.type
_entity_poly.pdbx_seq_one_letter_code
_entity_poly.pdbx_strand_id
1 'polypeptide(L)'
;MSKHNKKKTSRSPDDERFWRRFTSLLREEELWTKDWSLDEMVDFILQHENRPPSREDDKSYRKRLMDEVAKIITSSRSNATHFTWQGNNSVRPRSRESIVEINEAVAHWSSQLSRLEKDEDEWIEEDKQTFSLLIKTWEAMLTGTSLPDGCSIHELTGMKWKTFNLELEIKRLAARKSGLRFPEFEPALAWMLVQHKHWTLLELLQHRLAWRRKSNLNPFPASYDSSLESWAETLPDVDAEGEIRKGRSDLRHLQFVTIDPPDAKDFDDAICFEQNGNGSTLWVAIADVAHYVALDSRLDTTAQARATSVYLPHGVLPMLPFRLADDLCSLRANVPRLAMVIEMKLDESMAIIESKAHEAVIDVKENLAYEDTLEDSRWDELFTLAEHWQKDELRLNVQQGEQRPRIQEDGSVRIDVKWPNKATKMIETFMVKTNNIVGEILGNEGALLPWRCHPSPDSIDVRDLNEQLKALEIGITLPEPRAKSKGQNDTDELASLLGSWAGNGIDLSG
;
A
#
# COMPACT_ATOMS: atom_id res chain seq x y z
N MET A 1 3.46 30.54 -46.30
CA MET A 1 4.70 29.86 -46.74
C MET A 1 4.84 28.53 -45.98
N SER A 2 4.37 27.45 -46.60
CA SER A 2 4.43 26.09 -46.06
C SER A 2 5.84 25.52 -46.25
N LYS A 3 6.54 25.23 -45.15
CA LYS A 3 7.80 24.48 -45.21
C LYS A 3 7.46 22.99 -45.26
N HIS A 4 7.48 22.44 -46.48
CA HIS A 4 7.48 21.01 -46.72
C HIS A 4 8.67 20.35 -45.99
N ASN A 5 8.37 19.63 -44.92
CA ASN A 5 9.32 18.77 -44.24
C ASN A 5 9.47 17.49 -45.10
N LYS A 6 10.45 17.48 -46.00
CA LYS A 6 10.82 16.29 -46.79
C LYS A 6 11.21 15.17 -45.81
N LYS A 7 10.38 14.13 -45.73
CA LYS A 7 10.72 12.83 -45.13
C LYS A 7 12.07 12.38 -45.69
N LYS A 8 13.11 12.37 -44.85
CA LYS A 8 14.38 11.68 -45.15
C LYS A 8 14.06 10.21 -45.36
N THR A 9 14.39 9.71 -46.55
CA THR A 9 14.36 8.28 -46.90
C THR A 9 15.19 7.50 -45.88
N SER A 10 14.64 6.39 -45.38
CA SER A 10 15.18 5.63 -44.26
C SER A 10 16.55 5.04 -44.61
N ARG A 11 17.62 5.60 -44.05
CA ARG A 11 18.91 4.91 -43.99
C ARG A 11 18.77 3.78 -42.97
N SER A 12 19.10 2.55 -43.35
CA SER A 12 19.23 1.43 -42.40
C SER A 12 20.06 1.89 -41.19
N PRO A 13 19.70 1.47 -39.96
CA PRO A 13 20.42 1.91 -38.78
C PRO A 13 21.91 1.54 -38.89
N ASP A 14 22.79 2.42 -38.40
CA ASP A 14 24.24 2.36 -38.64
C ASP A 14 24.88 1.04 -38.15
N ASP A 15 24.20 0.34 -37.23
CA ASP A 15 24.55 -0.98 -36.71
C ASP A 15 24.47 -2.10 -37.74
N GLU A 16 23.42 -2.14 -38.56
CA GLU A 16 23.22 -3.17 -39.59
C GLU A 16 24.25 -3.01 -40.72
N ARG A 17 24.59 -1.77 -41.07
CA ARG A 17 25.64 -1.48 -42.05
C ARG A 17 27.01 -1.92 -41.57
N PHE A 18 27.33 -1.61 -40.32
CA PHE A 18 28.58 -2.06 -39.72
C PHE A 18 28.66 -3.57 -39.62
N TRP A 19 27.60 -4.23 -39.16
CA TRP A 19 27.58 -5.69 -39.08
C TRP A 19 27.74 -6.34 -40.47
N ARG A 20 27.05 -5.84 -41.52
CA ARG A 20 27.24 -6.34 -42.89
C ARG A 20 28.67 -6.12 -43.39
N ARG A 21 29.26 -4.95 -43.12
CA ARG A 21 30.64 -4.60 -43.46
C ARG A 21 31.62 -5.57 -42.79
N PHE A 22 31.53 -5.71 -41.48
CA PHE A 22 32.39 -6.59 -40.69
C PHE A 22 32.24 -8.07 -41.09
N THR A 23 31.01 -8.57 -41.20
CA THR A 23 30.76 -9.99 -41.54
C THR A 23 31.11 -10.35 -42.98
N SER A 24 31.11 -9.39 -43.91
CA SER A 24 31.58 -9.63 -45.29
C SER A 24 33.07 -9.98 -45.38
N LEU A 25 33.83 -9.65 -44.32
CA LEU A 25 35.27 -9.93 -44.21
C LEU A 25 35.53 -11.29 -43.54
N LEU A 26 34.54 -11.90 -42.87
CA LEU A 26 34.66 -13.17 -42.17
C LEU A 26 34.46 -14.35 -43.14
N ARG A 27 35.54 -14.71 -43.87
CA ARG A 27 35.51 -15.77 -44.90
C ARG A 27 35.73 -17.18 -44.36
N GLU A 28 36.28 -17.32 -43.15
CA GLU A 28 36.61 -18.58 -42.51
C GLU A 28 35.68 -18.83 -41.31
N GLU A 29 35.25 -20.08 -41.08
CA GLU A 29 34.34 -20.44 -39.99
C GLU A 29 34.92 -20.15 -38.60
N GLU A 30 36.24 -20.23 -38.43
CA GLU A 30 36.94 -19.90 -37.18
C GLU A 30 36.75 -18.43 -36.78
N LEU A 31 36.60 -17.52 -37.75
CA LEU A 31 36.40 -16.10 -37.50
C LEU A 31 35.00 -15.77 -36.96
N TRP A 32 34.01 -16.64 -37.23
CA TRP A 32 32.65 -16.52 -36.69
C TRP A 32 32.54 -16.97 -35.24
N THR A 33 33.40 -17.90 -34.81
CA THR A 33 33.45 -18.43 -33.44
C THR A 33 34.43 -17.68 -32.53
N LYS A 34 35.31 -16.85 -33.11
CA LYS A 34 36.24 -15.98 -32.38
C LYS A 34 35.51 -14.93 -31.53
N ASP A 35 36.05 -14.69 -30.33
CA ASP A 35 35.69 -13.55 -29.50
C ASP A 35 36.53 -12.34 -29.87
N TRP A 36 35.87 -11.24 -30.22
CA TRP A 36 36.52 -10.04 -30.74
C TRP A 36 36.51 -8.93 -29.69
N SER A 37 37.68 -8.37 -29.38
CA SER A 37 37.76 -7.07 -28.70
C SER A 37 37.54 -5.92 -29.69
N LEU A 38 37.18 -4.73 -29.16
CA LEU A 38 36.97 -3.54 -29.99
C LEU A 38 38.19 -3.19 -30.83
N ASP A 39 39.39 -3.27 -30.25
CA ASP A 39 40.66 -3.05 -30.96
C ASP A 39 40.85 -4.06 -32.10
N GLU A 40 40.63 -5.36 -31.84
CA GLU A 40 40.76 -6.37 -32.88
C GLU A 40 39.76 -6.19 -34.02
N MET A 41 38.51 -5.80 -33.72
CA MET A 41 37.52 -5.55 -34.78
C MET A 41 37.96 -4.40 -35.68
N VAL A 42 38.43 -3.31 -35.09
CA VAL A 42 38.88 -2.13 -35.83
C VAL A 42 40.13 -2.41 -36.64
N ASP A 43 41.12 -3.07 -36.03
CA ASP A 43 42.37 -3.40 -36.72
C ASP A 43 42.14 -4.42 -37.84
N PHE A 44 41.24 -5.38 -37.67
CA PHE A 44 40.85 -6.34 -38.71
C PHE A 44 40.16 -5.65 -39.90
N ILE A 45 39.26 -4.70 -39.65
CA ILE A 45 38.63 -3.91 -40.72
C ILE A 45 39.70 -3.11 -41.48
N LEU A 46 40.63 -2.46 -40.77
CA LEU A 46 41.69 -1.67 -41.39
C LEU A 46 42.66 -2.50 -42.24
N GLN A 47 42.93 -3.75 -41.84
CA GLN A 47 43.80 -4.67 -42.59
C GLN A 47 43.13 -5.19 -43.87
N HIS A 48 41.82 -5.40 -43.84
CA HIS A 48 41.08 -5.96 -44.97
C HIS A 48 40.47 -4.92 -45.92
N GLU A 49 40.35 -3.66 -45.49
CA GLU A 49 39.89 -2.55 -46.34
C GLU A 49 41.07 -1.70 -46.84
N ASN A 50 41.36 -1.78 -48.13
CA ASN A 50 42.39 -0.96 -48.75
C ASN A 50 41.92 0.51 -48.88
N ARG A 51 42.34 1.33 -47.91
CA ARG A 51 42.37 2.81 -47.81
C ARG A 51 41.26 3.48 -46.99
N PRO A 52 41.59 4.52 -46.19
CA PRO A 52 40.61 5.43 -45.61
C PRO A 52 39.78 6.11 -46.72
N PRO A 53 38.44 6.17 -46.60
CA PRO A 53 37.57 6.73 -47.63
C PRO A 53 37.63 8.27 -47.77
N SER A 54 38.57 8.96 -47.10
CA SER A 54 38.71 10.42 -47.20
C SER A 54 40.17 10.88 -47.09
N ARG A 55 40.45 12.16 -47.37
CA ARG A 55 41.76 12.82 -47.14
C ARG A 55 42.08 12.98 -45.63
N GLU A 56 41.64 12.03 -44.81
CA GLU A 56 41.82 11.96 -43.36
C GLU A 56 43.08 11.12 -43.08
N ASP A 57 43.87 11.51 -42.09
CA ASP A 57 45.04 10.75 -41.66
C ASP A 57 44.61 9.45 -40.96
N ASP A 58 45.40 8.38 -41.12
CA ASP A 58 45.08 7.03 -40.63
C ASP A 58 44.74 7.00 -39.13
N LYS A 59 45.36 7.89 -38.35
CA LYS A 59 45.14 8.00 -36.90
C LYS A 59 43.76 8.56 -36.56
N SER A 60 43.31 9.60 -37.27
CA SER A 60 41.96 10.16 -37.08
C SER A 60 40.89 9.20 -37.59
N TYR A 61 41.16 8.50 -38.70
CA TYR A 61 40.26 7.47 -39.23
C TYR A 61 40.07 6.31 -38.23
N ARG A 62 41.15 5.77 -37.66
CA ARG A 62 41.07 4.72 -36.63
C ARG A 62 40.28 5.19 -35.42
N LYS A 63 40.50 6.41 -34.94
CA LYS A 63 39.77 6.96 -33.78
C LYS A 63 38.27 7.10 -34.06
N ARG A 64 37.89 7.64 -35.22
CA ARG A 64 36.48 7.76 -35.60
C ARG A 64 35.81 6.39 -35.73
N LEU A 65 36.49 5.42 -36.34
CA LEU A 65 35.99 4.05 -36.46
C LEU A 65 35.83 3.42 -35.08
N MET A 66 36.79 3.59 -34.17
CA MET A 66 36.68 3.15 -32.78
C MET A 66 35.45 3.70 -32.07
N ASP A 67 35.22 5.01 -32.15
CA ASP A 67 34.04 5.64 -31.53
C ASP A 67 32.73 5.12 -32.13
N GLU A 68 32.70 4.84 -33.43
CA GLU A 68 31.56 4.26 -34.14
C GLU A 68 31.29 2.81 -33.71
N VAL A 69 32.32 1.95 -33.70
CA VAL A 69 32.21 0.55 -33.25
C VAL A 69 31.80 0.49 -31.79
N ALA A 70 32.39 1.30 -30.91
CA ALA A 70 32.05 1.33 -29.49
C ALA A 70 30.56 1.70 -29.27
N LYS A 71 30.03 2.69 -30.00
CA LYS A 71 28.60 3.04 -29.96
C LYS A 71 27.71 1.90 -30.44
N ILE A 72 28.10 1.25 -31.54
CA ILE A 72 27.33 0.14 -32.12
C ILE A 72 27.30 -1.05 -31.18
N ILE A 73 28.44 -1.46 -30.61
CA ILE A 73 28.52 -2.56 -29.66
C ILE A 73 27.72 -2.25 -28.39
N THR A 74 27.78 -1.02 -27.89
CA THR A 74 26.97 -0.59 -26.73
C THR A 74 25.46 -0.69 -27.02
N SER A 75 25.03 -0.21 -28.19
CA SER A 75 23.62 -0.33 -28.61
C SER A 75 23.19 -1.77 -28.89
N SER A 76 24.11 -2.61 -29.38
CA SER A 76 23.87 -4.03 -29.63
C SER A 76 23.70 -4.80 -28.32
N ARG A 77 24.45 -4.41 -27.28
CA ARG A 77 24.29 -4.95 -25.93
C ARG A 77 22.94 -4.61 -25.31
N SER A 78 22.45 -3.38 -25.47
CA SER A 78 21.16 -2.98 -24.87
C SER A 78 19.97 -3.63 -25.58
N ASN A 79 20.05 -3.82 -26.90
CA ASN A 79 18.94 -4.26 -27.75
C ASN A 79 19.10 -5.72 -28.24
N ALA A 80 20.11 -6.43 -27.74
CA ALA A 80 20.47 -7.80 -28.08
C ALA A 80 20.51 -8.08 -29.59
N THR A 81 21.16 -7.22 -30.39
CA THR A 81 21.12 -7.27 -31.85
C THR A 81 22.20 -8.18 -32.47
N HIS A 82 23.11 -7.64 -33.26
CA HIS A 82 23.97 -8.40 -34.15
C HIS A 82 25.17 -9.08 -33.48
N PHE A 83 25.42 -8.80 -32.19
CA PHE A 83 26.55 -9.33 -31.43
C PHE A 83 26.08 -9.98 -30.13
N THR A 84 26.73 -11.07 -29.72
CA THR A 84 26.59 -11.69 -28.39
C THR A 84 27.75 -11.27 -27.49
N TRP A 85 27.48 -11.09 -26.21
CA TRP A 85 28.50 -10.70 -25.23
C TRP A 85 29.08 -11.93 -24.55
N GLN A 86 30.41 -12.04 -24.49
CA GLN A 86 31.09 -13.21 -23.93
C GLN A 86 31.85 -12.90 -22.61
N GLY A 87 31.81 -11.64 -22.14
CA GLY A 87 32.58 -11.17 -20.98
C GLY A 87 33.87 -10.45 -21.38
N ASN A 88 34.62 -9.88 -20.44
CA ASN A 88 35.95 -9.26 -20.68
C ASN A 88 36.04 -8.28 -21.87
N ASN A 89 35.00 -7.49 -22.11
CA ASN A 89 34.91 -6.56 -23.24
C ASN A 89 35.01 -7.20 -24.64
N SER A 90 34.69 -8.49 -24.77
CA SER A 90 34.66 -9.20 -26.04
C SER A 90 33.23 -9.48 -26.53
N VAL A 91 33.09 -9.50 -27.85
CA VAL A 91 31.84 -9.78 -28.56
C VAL A 91 32.03 -10.84 -29.63
N ARG A 92 30.98 -11.62 -29.89
CA ARG A 92 30.93 -12.57 -31.01
C ARG A 92 29.82 -12.18 -31.99
N PRO A 93 30.11 -12.08 -33.30
CA PRO A 93 29.10 -11.78 -34.30
C PRO A 93 28.08 -12.92 -34.39
N ARG A 94 26.80 -12.58 -34.49
CA ARG A 94 25.75 -13.57 -34.76
C ARG A 94 25.74 -13.94 -36.24
N SER A 95 25.55 -15.23 -36.54
CA SER A 95 25.40 -15.72 -37.91
C SER A 95 24.16 -15.17 -38.59
N ARG A 96 24.13 -15.21 -39.93
CA ARG A 96 22.96 -14.79 -40.71
C ARG A 96 21.77 -15.70 -40.42
N GLU A 97 22.02 -16.99 -40.31
CA GLU A 97 21.05 -18.04 -40.02
C GLU A 97 20.38 -17.76 -38.66
N SER A 98 21.15 -17.52 -37.61
CA SER A 98 20.62 -17.19 -36.28
C SER A 98 19.79 -15.91 -36.29
N ILE A 99 20.21 -14.88 -37.05
CA ILE A 99 19.43 -13.64 -37.16
C ILE A 99 18.10 -13.89 -37.87
N VAL A 100 18.06 -14.73 -38.91
CA VAL A 100 16.83 -15.11 -39.60
C VAL A 100 15.90 -15.84 -38.64
N GLU A 101 16.40 -16.87 -37.93
CA GLU A 101 15.65 -17.62 -36.93
C GLU A 101 15.06 -16.71 -35.83
N ILE A 102 15.85 -15.78 -35.30
CA ILE A 102 15.36 -14.83 -34.28
C ILE A 102 14.28 -13.90 -34.85
N ASN A 103 14.44 -13.40 -36.08
CA ASN A 103 13.41 -12.55 -36.71
C ASN A 103 12.11 -13.33 -36.98
N GLU A 104 12.22 -14.59 -37.39
CA GLU A 104 11.07 -15.49 -37.57
C GLU A 104 10.36 -15.74 -36.23
N ALA A 105 11.12 -15.99 -35.16
CA ALA A 105 10.57 -16.15 -33.81
C ALA A 105 9.86 -14.88 -33.32
N VAL A 106 10.40 -13.69 -33.60
CA VAL A 106 9.72 -12.41 -33.27
C VAL A 106 8.43 -12.24 -34.07
N ALA A 107 8.45 -12.55 -35.37
CA ALA A 107 7.24 -12.48 -36.20
C ALA A 107 6.18 -13.47 -35.71
N HIS A 108 6.60 -14.67 -35.32
CA HIS A 108 5.74 -15.69 -34.73
C HIS A 108 5.11 -15.22 -33.43
N TRP A 109 5.90 -14.76 -32.45
CA TRP A 109 5.40 -14.20 -31.20
C TRP A 109 4.45 -13.02 -31.41
N SER A 110 4.79 -12.09 -32.31
CA SER A 110 3.92 -10.95 -32.61
C SER A 110 2.59 -11.39 -33.21
N SER A 111 2.60 -12.41 -34.07
CA SER A 111 1.38 -12.97 -34.65
C SER A 111 0.54 -13.71 -33.60
N GLN A 112 1.18 -14.56 -32.79
CA GLN A 112 0.52 -15.30 -31.71
C GLN A 112 -0.13 -14.36 -30.68
N LEU A 113 0.61 -13.38 -30.15
CA LEU A 113 0.06 -12.42 -29.19
C LEU A 113 -1.12 -11.62 -29.76
N SER A 114 -1.07 -11.27 -31.05
CA SER A 114 -2.21 -10.60 -31.72
C SER A 114 -3.42 -11.52 -31.87
N ARG A 115 -3.24 -12.83 -32.11
CA ARG A 115 -4.36 -13.78 -32.13
C ARG A 115 -4.96 -13.98 -30.73
N LEU A 116 -4.12 -14.02 -29.70
CA LEU A 116 -4.53 -14.12 -28.31
C LEU A 116 -5.32 -12.91 -27.81
N GLU A 117 -5.38 -11.80 -28.55
CA GLU A 117 -6.28 -10.69 -28.23
C GLU A 117 -7.74 -10.98 -28.55
N LYS A 118 -8.01 -11.90 -29.50
CA LYS A 118 -9.35 -12.31 -29.88
C LYS A 118 -10.02 -13.16 -28.82
N ASP A 119 -11.32 -13.41 -28.99
CA ASP A 119 -12.10 -14.25 -28.10
C ASP A 119 -11.57 -15.69 -28.05
N GLU A 120 -11.64 -16.32 -26.88
CA GLU A 120 -11.06 -17.65 -26.61
C GLU A 120 -11.67 -18.75 -27.49
N ASP A 121 -12.91 -18.57 -27.93
CA ASP A 121 -13.61 -19.48 -28.83
C ASP A 121 -12.99 -19.52 -30.25
N GLU A 122 -12.25 -18.49 -30.63
CA GLU A 122 -11.54 -18.42 -31.92
C GLU A 122 -10.14 -19.06 -31.87
N TRP A 123 -9.68 -19.52 -30.71
CA TRP A 123 -8.31 -19.98 -30.53
C TRP A 123 -8.09 -21.39 -31.07
N ILE A 124 -7.02 -21.53 -31.86
CA ILE A 124 -6.48 -22.84 -32.23
C ILE A 124 -5.74 -23.47 -31.04
N GLU A 125 -5.44 -24.76 -31.12
CA GLU A 125 -4.78 -25.50 -30.04
C GLU A 125 -3.43 -24.88 -29.63
N GLU A 126 -2.66 -24.39 -30.61
CA GLU A 126 -1.39 -23.68 -30.39
C GLU A 126 -1.58 -22.39 -29.56
N ASP A 127 -2.65 -21.65 -29.81
CA ASP A 127 -2.97 -20.41 -29.07
C ASP A 127 -3.32 -20.76 -27.61
N LYS A 128 -4.09 -21.82 -27.37
CA LYS A 128 -4.42 -22.31 -26.01
C LYS A 128 -3.18 -22.73 -25.23
N GLN A 129 -2.25 -23.43 -25.88
CA GLN A 129 -0.97 -23.82 -25.28
C GLN A 129 -0.12 -22.61 -24.92
N THR A 130 -0.03 -21.65 -25.84
CA THR A 130 0.70 -20.39 -25.63
C THR A 130 0.07 -19.61 -24.48
N PHE A 131 -1.26 -19.51 -24.42
CA PHE A 131 -1.93 -18.82 -23.34
C PHE A 131 -1.70 -19.48 -21.97
N SER A 132 -1.72 -20.82 -21.90
CA SER A 132 -1.36 -21.56 -20.68
C SER A 132 0.09 -21.27 -20.23
N LEU A 133 1.01 -21.14 -21.18
CA LEU A 133 2.37 -20.69 -20.90
C LEU A 133 2.38 -19.26 -20.35
N LEU A 134 1.60 -18.34 -20.93
CA LEU A 134 1.52 -16.95 -20.48
C LEU A 134 0.95 -16.81 -19.06
N ILE A 135 -0.03 -17.64 -18.67
CA ILE A 135 -0.54 -17.69 -17.29
C ILE A 135 0.60 -17.98 -16.30
N LYS A 136 1.41 -19.02 -16.56
CA LYS A 136 2.56 -19.36 -15.72
C LYS A 136 3.63 -18.27 -15.74
N THR A 137 3.82 -17.62 -16.89
CA THR A 137 4.74 -16.50 -17.04
C THR A 137 4.30 -15.29 -16.22
N TRP A 138 3.02 -14.92 -16.22
CA TRP A 138 2.49 -13.82 -15.41
C TRP A 138 2.64 -14.10 -13.92
N GLU A 139 2.38 -15.33 -13.47
CA GLU A 139 2.64 -15.76 -12.10
C GLU A 139 4.13 -15.60 -11.74
N ALA A 140 5.04 -16.07 -12.59
CA ALA A 140 6.47 -15.96 -12.35
C ALA A 140 6.93 -14.50 -12.24
N MET A 141 6.38 -13.62 -13.10
CA MET A 141 6.64 -12.17 -13.04
C MET A 141 6.17 -11.54 -11.72
N LEU A 142 4.99 -11.93 -11.21
CA LEU A 142 4.42 -11.38 -9.98
C LEU A 142 5.13 -11.89 -8.71
N THR A 143 5.53 -13.16 -8.72
CA THR A 143 6.17 -13.81 -7.56
C THR A 143 7.69 -13.63 -7.53
N GLY A 144 8.29 -13.26 -8.65
CA GLY A 144 9.74 -13.10 -8.82
C GLY A 144 10.49 -14.43 -8.98
N THR A 145 9.82 -15.48 -9.47
CA THR A 145 10.44 -16.78 -9.77
C THR A 145 11.01 -16.81 -11.19
N SER A 146 11.76 -17.88 -11.53
CA SER A 146 12.24 -18.09 -12.89
C SER A 146 11.09 -18.24 -13.88
N LEU A 147 11.25 -17.66 -15.07
CA LEU A 147 10.26 -17.75 -16.13
C LEU A 147 10.17 -19.18 -16.67
N PRO A 148 8.99 -19.64 -17.11
CA PRO A 148 8.83 -20.98 -17.67
C PRO A 148 9.64 -21.19 -18.97
N ASP A 149 10.08 -22.43 -19.19
CA ASP A 149 10.73 -22.84 -20.44
C ASP A 149 9.82 -22.57 -21.65
N GLY A 150 10.40 -22.10 -22.75
CA GLY A 150 9.67 -21.72 -23.95
C GLY A 150 9.15 -20.27 -23.95
N CYS A 151 9.14 -19.58 -22.80
CA CYS A 151 8.83 -18.15 -22.77
C CYS A 151 10.09 -17.32 -23.08
N SER A 152 10.60 -17.41 -24.31
CA SER A 152 11.68 -16.56 -24.81
C SER A 152 11.59 -16.42 -26.32
N ILE A 153 12.23 -15.39 -26.88
CA ILE A 153 12.36 -15.24 -28.33
C ILE A 153 13.34 -16.28 -28.86
N HIS A 154 14.50 -16.43 -28.21
CA HIS A 154 15.56 -17.34 -28.58
C HIS A 154 16.55 -17.51 -27.41
N GLU A 155 17.21 -18.66 -27.29
CA GLU A 155 18.17 -18.94 -26.20
C GLU A 155 19.28 -17.89 -26.10
N LEU A 156 19.74 -17.38 -27.25
CA LEU A 156 20.79 -16.37 -27.37
C LEU A 156 20.35 -14.92 -27.09
N THR A 157 19.04 -14.65 -27.03
CA THR A 157 18.49 -13.28 -26.90
C THR A 157 17.61 -13.08 -25.68
N GLY A 158 17.06 -14.16 -25.12
CA GLY A 158 16.07 -14.10 -24.05
C GLY A 158 14.79 -13.42 -24.56
N MET A 159 14.44 -12.28 -23.96
CA MET A 159 13.14 -11.60 -24.17
C MET A 159 13.20 -10.37 -25.09
N LYS A 160 14.38 -9.94 -25.53
CA LYS A 160 14.55 -8.69 -26.27
C LYS A 160 15.25 -8.91 -27.60
N TRP A 161 14.75 -8.27 -28.64
CA TRP A 161 15.38 -8.28 -29.97
C TRP A 161 15.08 -6.96 -30.69
N LYS A 162 16.13 -6.15 -30.94
CA LYS A 162 16.00 -4.82 -31.55
C LYS A 162 15.03 -3.96 -30.74
N THR A 163 13.90 -3.56 -31.35
CA THR A 163 12.85 -2.77 -30.71
C THR A 163 11.75 -3.63 -30.09
N PHE A 164 11.76 -4.95 -30.33
CA PHE A 164 10.76 -5.86 -29.81
C PHE A 164 11.16 -6.35 -28.42
N ASN A 165 10.22 -6.28 -27.48
CA ASN A 165 10.39 -6.72 -26.11
C ASN A 165 9.21 -7.63 -25.75
N LEU A 166 9.46 -8.94 -25.74
CA LEU A 166 8.45 -9.96 -25.49
C LEU A 166 7.83 -9.81 -24.10
N GLU A 167 8.64 -9.52 -23.08
CA GLU A 167 8.15 -9.31 -21.71
C GLU A 167 7.13 -8.16 -21.64
N LEU A 168 7.41 -7.06 -22.34
CA LEU A 168 6.52 -5.90 -22.40
C LEU A 168 5.24 -6.19 -23.20
N GLU A 169 5.34 -6.93 -24.31
CA GLU A 169 4.16 -7.31 -25.09
C GLU A 169 3.26 -8.30 -24.34
N ILE A 170 3.83 -9.24 -23.58
CA ILE A 170 3.09 -10.15 -22.70
C ILE A 170 2.35 -9.37 -21.61
N LYS A 171 2.99 -8.35 -21.01
CA LYS A 171 2.36 -7.44 -20.03
C LYS A 171 1.24 -6.61 -20.65
N ARG A 172 1.44 -6.10 -21.87
CA ARG A 172 0.44 -5.34 -22.63
C ARG A 172 -0.76 -6.19 -23.01
N LEU A 173 -0.55 -7.46 -23.39
CA LEU A 173 -1.63 -8.39 -23.69
C LEU A 173 -2.55 -8.55 -22.47
N ALA A 174 -2.00 -8.79 -21.28
CA ALA A 174 -2.78 -8.87 -20.05
C ALA A 174 -3.55 -7.58 -19.76
N ALA A 175 -2.93 -6.41 -19.92
CA ALA A 175 -3.61 -5.12 -19.76
C ALA A 175 -4.79 -4.95 -20.73
N ARG A 176 -4.63 -5.35 -21.98
CA ARG A 176 -5.71 -5.31 -22.98
C ARG A 176 -6.83 -6.31 -22.67
N LYS A 177 -6.48 -7.55 -22.31
CA LYS A 177 -7.43 -8.65 -22.02
C LYS A 177 -8.19 -8.47 -20.70
N SER A 178 -7.52 -7.98 -19.66
CA SER A 178 -8.13 -7.78 -18.33
C SER A 178 -9.23 -6.70 -18.31
N GLY A 179 -9.19 -5.74 -19.24
CA GLY A 179 -10.07 -4.57 -19.25
C GLY A 179 -9.75 -3.52 -18.17
N LEU A 180 -8.74 -3.76 -17.33
CA LEU A 180 -8.36 -2.86 -16.26
C LEU A 180 -7.55 -1.66 -16.78
N ARG A 181 -7.75 -0.49 -16.16
CA ARG A 181 -7.08 0.76 -16.51
C ARG A 181 -6.20 1.25 -15.37
N PHE A 182 -5.07 0.57 -15.17
CA PHE A 182 -4.02 0.99 -14.23
C PHE A 182 -2.78 1.47 -14.98
N PRO A 183 -2.01 2.42 -14.41
CA PRO A 183 -0.73 2.80 -14.97
C PRO A 183 0.30 1.67 -14.90
N GLU A 184 0.21 0.80 -13.90
CA GLU A 184 1.04 -0.39 -13.73
C GLU A 184 0.42 -1.64 -14.38
N PHE A 185 1.26 -2.62 -14.75
CA PHE A 185 0.80 -3.86 -15.41
C PHE A 185 0.37 -4.95 -14.41
N GLU A 186 0.92 -4.92 -13.20
CA GLU A 186 0.75 -5.94 -12.16
C GLU A 186 -0.72 -6.22 -11.82
N PRO A 187 -1.62 -5.22 -11.69
CA PRO A 187 -3.04 -5.48 -11.48
C PRO A 187 -3.67 -6.29 -12.61
N ALA A 188 -3.31 -5.99 -13.86
CA ALA A 188 -3.80 -6.72 -15.02
C ALA A 188 -3.29 -8.17 -15.04
N LEU A 189 -1.99 -8.37 -14.76
CA LEU A 189 -1.42 -9.73 -14.67
C LEU A 189 -2.15 -10.57 -13.62
N ALA A 190 -2.32 -10.02 -12.42
CA ALA A 190 -2.93 -10.72 -11.31
C ALA A 190 -4.42 -11.00 -11.58
N TRP A 191 -5.12 -10.08 -12.22
CA TRP A 191 -6.50 -10.27 -12.63
C TRP A 191 -6.67 -11.38 -13.66
N MET A 192 -5.75 -11.51 -14.63
CA MET A 192 -5.76 -12.64 -15.56
C MET A 192 -5.64 -13.98 -14.82
N LEU A 193 -4.75 -14.08 -13.81
CA LEU A 193 -4.62 -15.29 -13.01
C LEU A 193 -5.92 -15.64 -12.27
N VAL A 194 -6.62 -14.64 -11.74
CA VAL A 194 -7.90 -14.84 -11.05
C VAL A 194 -9.01 -15.24 -12.03
N GLN A 195 -9.15 -14.55 -13.16
CA GLN A 195 -10.17 -14.83 -14.17
C GLN A 195 -10.08 -16.27 -14.71
N HIS A 196 -8.86 -16.79 -14.85
CA HIS A 196 -8.59 -18.15 -15.32
C HIS A 196 -8.49 -19.19 -14.19
N LYS A 197 -8.88 -18.83 -12.95
CA LYS A 197 -8.85 -19.73 -11.78
C LYS A 197 -7.48 -20.32 -11.47
N HIS A 198 -6.42 -19.64 -11.92
CA HIS A 198 -5.04 -20.00 -11.58
C HIS A 198 -4.72 -19.55 -10.15
N TRP A 199 -5.22 -18.38 -9.75
CA TRP A 199 -5.25 -17.92 -8.37
C TRP A 199 -6.68 -17.67 -7.91
N THR A 200 -6.92 -17.90 -6.63
CA THR A 200 -8.06 -17.37 -5.88
C THR A 200 -7.80 -15.91 -5.51
N LEU A 201 -8.86 -15.17 -5.14
CA LEU A 201 -8.69 -13.81 -4.60
C LEU A 201 -7.87 -13.79 -3.31
N LEU A 202 -7.97 -14.85 -2.49
CA LEU A 202 -7.20 -14.98 -1.27
C LEU A 202 -5.70 -15.12 -1.57
N GLU A 203 -5.33 -15.97 -2.51
CA GLU A 203 -3.93 -16.13 -2.96
C GLU A 203 -3.38 -14.82 -3.53
N LEU A 204 -4.17 -14.09 -4.32
CA LEU A 204 -3.80 -12.76 -4.81
C LEU A 204 -3.46 -11.80 -3.65
N LEU A 205 -4.30 -11.75 -2.62
CA LEU A 205 -4.06 -10.89 -1.45
C LEU A 205 -2.83 -11.34 -0.65
N GLN A 206 -2.63 -12.65 -0.48
CA GLN A 206 -1.45 -13.20 0.18
C GLN A 206 -0.16 -12.86 -0.59
N HIS A 207 -0.14 -13.02 -1.92
CA HIS A 207 1.00 -12.62 -2.75
C HIS A 207 1.26 -11.12 -2.66
N ARG A 208 0.21 -10.29 -2.63
CA ARG A 208 0.35 -8.84 -2.48
C ARG A 208 0.95 -8.46 -1.12
N LEU A 209 0.52 -9.10 -0.04
CA LEU A 209 1.08 -8.90 1.29
C LEU A 209 2.55 -9.35 1.35
N ALA A 210 2.87 -10.50 0.79
CA ALA A 210 4.24 -11.02 0.71
C ALA A 210 5.16 -10.08 -0.09
N TRP A 211 4.68 -9.53 -1.21
CA TRP A 211 5.41 -8.54 -1.99
C TRP A 211 5.66 -7.26 -1.18
N ARG A 212 4.63 -6.70 -0.52
CA ARG A 212 4.80 -5.51 0.33
C ARG A 212 5.81 -5.75 1.45
N ARG A 213 5.83 -6.94 2.03
CA ARG A 213 6.80 -7.34 3.05
C ARG A 213 8.23 -7.39 2.48
N LYS A 214 8.45 -8.04 1.34
CA LYS A 214 9.77 -8.09 0.68
C LYS A 214 10.30 -6.69 0.33
N SER A 215 9.40 -5.76 0.01
CA SER A 215 9.73 -4.36 -0.30
C SER A 215 9.85 -3.46 0.94
N ASN A 216 9.75 -4.02 2.16
CA ASN A 216 9.76 -3.27 3.42
C ASN A 216 8.65 -2.18 3.51
N LEU A 217 7.53 -2.40 2.82
CA LEU A 217 6.34 -1.53 2.79
C LEU A 217 5.20 -2.06 3.68
N ASN A 218 5.33 -3.27 4.21
CA ASN A 218 4.46 -3.83 5.24
C ASN A 218 5.34 -4.30 6.41
N PRO A 219 5.22 -3.70 7.60
CA PRO A 219 6.11 -4.00 8.71
C PRO A 219 5.88 -5.36 9.38
N PHE A 220 4.77 -6.08 9.14
CA PHE A 220 4.50 -7.33 9.86
C PHE A 220 3.85 -8.46 9.04
N PRO A 221 4.16 -9.73 9.39
CA PRO A 221 3.60 -10.93 8.74
C PRO A 221 2.11 -11.12 9.03
N ALA A 222 1.45 -11.89 8.16
CA ALA A 222 0.07 -12.30 8.36
C ALA A 222 -0.13 -13.17 9.61
N SER A 223 0.86 -14.00 9.95
CA SER A 223 0.88 -14.78 11.19
C SER A 223 1.41 -13.95 12.37
N TYR A 224 0.95 -14.28 13.57
CA TYR A 224 1.56 -13.76 14.79
C TYR A 224 2.77 -14.61 15.21
N ASP A 225 3.55 -14.12 16.17
CA ASP A 225 4.61 -14.91 16.77
C ASP A 225 4.02 -16.07 17.59
N SER A 226 4.21 -17.31 17.11
CA SER A 226 3.66 -18.52 17.73
C SER A 226 4.01 -18.70 19.21
N SER A 227 5.16 -18.18 19.67
CA SER A 227 5.54 -18.29 21.08
C SER A 227 4.85 -17.25 21.94
N LEU A 228 4.51 -16.07 21.39
CA LEU A 228 3.65 -15.09 22.06
C LEU A 228 2.19 -15.55 22.08
N GLU A 229 1.71 -16.18 21.00
CA GLU A 229 0.38 -16.81 20.99
C GLU A 229 0.29 -17.89 22.07
N SER A 230 1.25 -18.83 22.09
CA SER A 230 1.27 -19.89 23.10
C SER A 230 1.39 -19.35 24.52
N TRP A 231 2.11 -18.24 24.75
CA TRP A 231 2.17 -17.60 26.06
C TRP A 231 0.84 -16.95 26.42
N ALA A 232 0.20 -16.23 25.50
CA ALA A 232 -1.09 -15.58 25.74
C ALA A 232 -2.17 -16.60 26.14
N GLU A 233 -2.19 -17.79 25.51
CA GLU A 233 -3.09 -18.90 25.87
C GLU A 233 -2.90 -19.42 27.31
N THR A 234 -1.75 -19.17 27.94
CA THR A 234 -1.52 -19.57 29.35
C THR A 234 -2.03 -18.55 30.37
N LEU A 235 -2.44 -17.36 29.92
CA LEU A 235 -2.91 -16.31 30.81
C LEU A 235 -4.28 -16.68 31.42
N PRO A 236 -4.42 -16.63 32.75
CA PRO A 236 -5.68 -16.90 33.41
C PRO A 236 -6.69 -15.78 33.14
N ASP A 237 -7.96 -16.08 33.36
CA ASP A 237 -8.99 -15.05 33.45
C ASP A 237 -8.77 -14.16 34.69
N VAL A 238 -9.42 -12.99 34.70
CA VAL A 238 -9.26 -11.95 35.72
C VAL A 238 -9.68 -12.46 37.12
N ASP A 239 -8.75 -12.43 38.08
CA ASP A 239 -9.06 -12.57 39.52
C ASP A 239 -9.60 -11.25 40.07
N ALA A 240 -10.89 -11.00 39.87
CA ALA A 240 -11.56 -9.76 40.27
C ALA A 240 -11.31 -9.40 41.74
N GLU A 241 -11.47 -10.35 42.66
CA GLU A 241 -11.28 -10.11 44.10
C GLU A 241 -9.82 -9.88 44.46
N GLY A 242 -8.89 -10.51 43.74
CA GLY A 242 -7.46 -10.20 43.82
C GLY A 242 -7.13 -8.77 43.41
N GLU A 243 -7.65 -8.33 42.27
CA GLU A 243 -7.39 -7.00 41.71
C GLU A 243 -8.04 -5.87 42.52
N ILE A 244 -9.24 -6.08 43.05
CA ILE A 244 -9.88 -5.14 43.99
C ILE A 244 -9.04 -5.00 45.27
N ARG A 245 -8.53 -6.10 45.81
CA ARG A 245 -7.61 -6.07 46.98
C ARG A 245 -6.30 -5.34 46.69
N LYS A 246 -5.85 -5.28 45.43
CA LYS A 246 -4.68 -4.51 44.99
C LYS A 246 -4.95 -3.01 44.81
N GLY A 247 -6.21 -2.58 44.89
CA GLY A 247 -6.60 -1.17 44.89
C GLY A 247 -7.46 -0.73 43.70
N ARG A 248 -7.86 -1.64 42.79
CA ARG A 248 -8.80 -1.29 41.73
C ARG A 248 -10.19 -1.01 42.27
N SER A 249 -10.89 -0.05 41.67
CA SER A 249 -12.29 0.24 41.95
C SER A 249 -13.19 -0.93 41.53
N ASP A 250 -14.11 -1.35 42.40
CA ASP A 250 -15.14 -2.34 42.04
C ASP A 250 -16.35 -1.64 41.42
N LEU A 251 -16.44 -1.68 40.09
CA LEU A 251 -17.52 -1.06 39.32
C LEU A 251 -18.43 -2.10 38.64
N ARG A 252 -18.37 -3.37 39.06
CA ARG A 252 -19.19 -4.48 38.50
C ARG A 252 -20.70 -4.30 38.71
N HIS A 253 -21.09 -3.41 39.63
CA HIS A 253 -22.47 -3.07 39.93
C HIS A 253 -23.10 -2.13 38.88
N LEU A 254 -22.27 -1.39 38.13
CA LEU A 254 -22.72 -0.50 37.06
C LEU A 254 -23.21 -1.30 35.84
N GLN A 255 -24.16 -0.74 35.11
CA GLN A 255 -24.79 -1.37 33.95
C GLN A 255 -24.01 -1.02 32.68
N PHE A 256 -22.75 -1.45 32.60
CA PHE A 256 -21.94 -1.25 31.40
C PHE A 256 -22.43 -2.09 30.23
N VAL A 257 -22.32 -1.53 29.03
CA VAL A 257 -22.70 -2.14 27.75
C VAL A 257 -21.70 -1.75 26.68
N THR A 258 -21.41 -2.65 25.74
CA THR A 258 -20.62 -2.33 24.53
C THR A 258 -21.55 -2.20 23.34
N ILE A 259 -21.18 -1.36 22.35
CA ILE A 259 -22.01 -1.11 21.16
C ILE A 259 -21.10 -1.04 19.94
N ASP A 260 -21.11 -2.10 19.15
CA ASP A 260 -20.07 -2.39 18.17
C ASP A 260 -20.67 -2.84 16.82
N PRO A 261 -19.86 -2.97 15.76
CA PRO A 261 -20.28 -3.71 14.57
C PRO A 261 -20.62 -5.17 14.93
N PRO A 262 -21.58 -5.81 14.24
CA PRO A 262 -21.97 -7.20 14.53
C PRO A 262 -20.86 -8.23 14.28
N ASP A 263 -19.82 -7.87 13.53
CA ASP A 263 -18.65 -8.70 13.26
C ASP A 263 -17.47 -8.49 14.24
N ALA A 264 -17.59 -7.58 15.21
CA ALA A 264 -16.56 -7.31 16.20
C ALA A 264 -16.41 -8.43 17.24
N LYS A 265 -15.17 -8.58 17.73
CA LYS A 265 -14.81 -9.53 18.80
C LYS A 265 -13.95 -8.85 19.88
N ASP A 266 -13.23 -7.82 19.48
CA ASP A 266 -12.39 -6.90 20.22
C ASP A 266 -13.23 -5.71 20.72
N PHE A 267 -13.99 -5.92 21.79
CA PHE A 267 -14.78 -4.83 22.41
C PHE A 267 -13.86 -4.00 23.31
N ASP A 268 -13.32 -2.91 22.78
CA ASP A 268 -12.33 -2.08 23.48
C ASP A 268 -12.97 -1.07 24.44
N ASP A 269 -14.21 -0.65 24.19
CA ASP A 269 -14.92 0.35 24.98
C ASP A 269 -16.32 -0.11 25.42
N ALA A 270 -16.71 0.33 26.61
CA ALA A 270 -18.05 0.15 27.16
C ALA A 270 -18.54 1.46 27.77
N ILE A 271 -19.85 1.68 27.75
CA ILE A 271 -20.47 2.87 28.34
C ILE A 271 -21.49 2.49 29.40
N CYS A 272 -21.68 3.34 30.39
CA CYS A 272 -22.79 3.27 31.35
C CYS A 272 -23.29 4.69 31.62
N PHE A 273 -24.59 4.87 31.70
CA PHE A 273 -25.20 6.17 32.01
C PHE A 273 -26.14 6.05 33.19
N GLU A 274 -25.87 6.82 34.24
CA GLU A 274 -26.66 6.84 35.46
C GLU A 274 -27.24 8.22 35.70
N GLN A 275 -28.55 8.28 35.89
CA GLN A 275 -29.22 9.46 36.42
C GLN A 275 -29.13 9.45 37.94
N ASN A 276 -28.59 10.52 38.50
CA ASN A 276 -28.50 10.76 39.93
C ASN A 276 -29.45 11.90 40.31
N GLY A 277 -29.92 11.96 41.57
CA GLY A 277 -30.92 12.96 41.99
C GLY A 277 -30.54 14.45 41.78
N ASN A 278 -29.26 14.73 41.50
CA ASN A 278 -28.71 16.08 41.28
C ASN A 278 -27.95 16.22 39.94
N GLY A 279 -28.13 15.32 38.97
CA GLY A 279 -27.41 15.35 37.69
C GLY A 279 -27.27 13.96 37.07
N SER A 280 -26.41 13.81 36.07
CA SER A 280 -26.17 12.50 35.44
C SER A 280 -24.69 12.15 35.46
N THR A 281 -24.35 10.88 35.24
CA THR A 281 -22.96 10.44 35.14
C THR A 281 -22.82 9.52 33.95
N LEU A 282 -21.95 9.89 33.02
CA LEU A 282 -21.51 9.04 31.92
C LEU A 282 -20.20 8.39 32.32
N TRP A 283 -20.17 7.07 32.33
CA TRP A 283 -18.99 6.26 32.53
C TRP A 283 -18.55 5.71 31.18
N VAL A 284 -17.27 5.87 30.85
CA VAL A 284 -16.65 5.25 29.69
C VAL A 284 -15.53 4.35 30.18
N ALA A 285 -15.66 3.05 29.97
CA ALA A 285 -14.66 2.06 30.34
C ALA A 285 -13.88 1.62 29.09
N ILE A 286 -12.55 1.70 29.15
CA ILE A 286 -11.65 1.25 28.11
C ILE A 286 -10.90 0.01 28.60
N ALA A 287 -10.78 -1.02 27.77
CA ALA A 287 -10.00 -2.21 28.05
C ALA A 287 -8.60 -1.88 28.59
N ASP A 288 -8.22 -2.47 29.73
CA ASP A 288 -6.90 -2.23 30.33
C ASP A 288 -5.83 -3.11 29.67
N VAL A 289 -5.49 -2.78 28.42
CA VAL A 289 -4.45 -3.47 27.64
C VAL A 289 -3.08 -3.35 28.31
N ALA A 290 -2.78 -2.21 28.93
CA ALA A 290 -1.49 -1.94 29.57
C ALA A 290 -1.21 -2.87 30.75
N HIS A 291 -2.25 -3.40 31.41
CA HIS A 291 -2.10 -4.47 32.41
C HIS A 291 -1.40 -5.72 31.84
N TYR A 292 -1.75 -6.12 30.62
CA TYR A 292 -1.24 -7.34 29.99
C TYR A 292 0.04 -7.11 29.17
N VAL A 293 0.22 -5.90 28.66
CA VAL A 293 1.37 -5.51 27.83
C VAL A 293 2.38 -4.74 28.67
N ALA A 294 3.20 -5.47 29.43
CA ALA A 294 4.23 -4.86 30.26
C ALA A 294 5.30 -4.13 29.42
N LEU A 295 5.68 -2.93 29.86
CA LEU A 295 6.73 -2.12 29.24
C LEU A 295 8.03 -2.91 29.05
N ASP A 296 8.68 -2.72 27.90
CA ASP A 296 9.94 -3.38 27.49
C ASP A 296 9.85 -4.91 27.36
N SER A 297 8.66 -5.49 27.48
CA SER A 297 8.45 -6.91 27.23
C SER A 297 8.56 -7.24 25.74
N ARG A 298 8.74 -8.53 25.43
CA ARG A 298 8.71 -9.00 24.05
C ARG A 298 7.35 -8.72 23.38
N LEU A 299 6.25 -8.79 24.14
CA LEU A 299 4.93 -8.46 23.64
C LEU A 299 4.83 -6.97 23.29
N ASP A 300 5.33 -6.10 24.17
CA ASP A 300 5.38 -4.65 23.95
C ASP A 300 6.20 -4.30 22.70
N THR A 301 7.42 -4.82 22.58
CA THR A 301 8.25 -4.62 21.37
C THR A 301 7.54 -5.09 20.10
N THR A 302 6.81 -6.21 20.17
CA THR A 302 6.05 -6.75 19.03
C THR A 302 4.83 -5.90 18.70
N ALA A 303 4.10 -5.42 19.71
CA ALA A 303 2.97 -4.53 19.56
C ALA A 303 3.42 -3.18 18.98
N GLN A 304 4.54 -2.61 19.45
CA GLN A 304 5.15 -1.40 18.90
C GLN A 304 5.57 -1.57 17.43
N ALA A 305 6.19 -2.71 17.08
CA ALA A 305 6.56 -3.00 15.70
C ALA A 305 5.35 -3.14 14.76
N ARG A 306 4.20 -3.58 15.30
CA ARG A 306 2.93 -3.64 14.56
C ARG A 306 2.20 -2.30 14.54
N ALA A 307 2.29 -1.52 15.62
CA ALA A 307 1.65 -0.22 15.88
C ALA A 307 0.11 -0.18 15.84
N THR A 308 -0.53 -1.00 15.01
CA THR A 308 -1.99 -1.05 14.83
C THR A 308 -2.43 -2.40 14.25
N SER A 309 -3.69 -2.75 14.45
CA SER A 309 -4.33 -3.86 13.75
C SER A 309 -4.69 -3.45 12.31
N VAL A 310 -4.49 -4.34 11.33
CA VAL A 310 -4.83 -4.07 9.93
C VAL A 310 -6.02 -4.91 9.51
N TYR A 311 -7.14 -4.25 9.22
CA TYR A 311 -8.38 -4.90 8.79
C TYR A 311 -8.41 -5.04 7.26
N LEU A 312 -8.37 -6.28 6.78
CA LEU A 312 -8.40 -6.64 5.37
C LEU A 312 -9.77 -7.23 4.99
N PRO A 313 -10.13 -7.29 3.69
CA PRO A 313 -11.42 -7.83 3.24
C PRO A 313 -11.70 -9.30 3.61
N HIS A 314 -10.67 -10.04 4.04
CA HIS A 314 -10.70 -11.48 4.32
C HIS A 314 -10.18 -11.83 5.72
N GLY A 315 -9.88 -10.83 6.56
CA GLY A 315 -9.35 -11.09 7.90
C GLY A 315 -8.64 -9.90 8.52
N VAL A 316 -8.12 -10.10 9.73
CA VAL A 316 -7.42 -9.06 10.50
C VAL A 316 -5.98 -9.50 10.70
N LEU A 317 -5.04 -8.57 10.57
CA LEU A 317 -3.67 -8.73 11.05
C LEU A 317 -3.59 -8.06 12.41
N PRO A 318 -3.70 -8.81 13.52
CA PRO A 318 -3.91 -8.18 14.83
C PRO A 318 -2.60 -7.59 15.37
N MET A 319 -2.72 -6.52 16.15
CA MET A 319 -1.61 -5.92 16.89
C MET A 319 -1.15 -6.82 18.05
N LEU A 320 -2.10 -7.47 18.73
CA LEU A 320 -1.88 -8.37 19.87
C LEU A 320 -2.27 -9.82 19.52
N PRO A 321 -1.79 -10.83 20.26
CA PRO A 321 -2.30 -12.20 20.13
C PRO A 321 -3.82 -12.28 20.33
N PHE A 322 -4.49 -13.19 19.61
CA PHE A 322 -5.95 -13.33 19.64
C PHE A 322 -6.53 -13.53 21.05
N ARG A 323 -5.88 -14.35 21.91
CA ARG A 323 -6.33 -14.53 23.31
C ARG A 323 -6.36 -13.23 24.12
N LEU A 324 -5.49 -12.27 23.80
CA LEU A 324 -5.54 -10.94 24.41
C LEU A 324 -6.61 -10.07 23.73
N ALA A 325 -6.55 -9.92 22.41
CA ALA A 325 -7.44 -9.02 21.66
C ALA A 325 -8.93 -9.42 21.74
N ASP A 326 -9.24 -10.69 21.44
CA ASP A 326 -10.62 -11.17 21.30
C ASP A 326 -11.23 -11.62 22.65
N ASP A 327 -10.44 -11.67 23.74
CA ASP A 327 -10.91 -12.23 25.00
C ASP A 327 -10.52 -11.46 26.27
N LEU A 328 -9.24 -11.47 26.67
CA LEU A 328 -8.84 -10.90 27.96
C LEU A 328 -8.93 -9.37 28.01
N CYS A 329 -8.67 -8.70 26.89
CA CYS A 329 -8.86 -7.26 26.73
C CYS A 329 -10.25 -6.93 26.17
N SER A 330 -10.95 -7.87 25.54
CA SER A 330 -12.31 -7.64 25.07
C SER A 330 -13.29 -7.56 26.25
N LEU A 331 -14.05 -6.47 26.32
CA LEU A 331 -15.06 -6.19 27.34
C LEU A 331 -16.34 -7.02 27.14
N ARG A 332 -16.18 -8.35 27.18
CA ARG A 332 -17.25 -9.33 26.97
C ARG A 332 -18.26 -9.33 28.11
N ALA A 333 -19.52 -9.53 27.75
CA ALA A 333 -20.62 -9.51 28.70
C ALA A 333 -20.57 -10.67 29.71
N ASN A 334 -20.97 -10.38 30.94
CA ASN A 334 -21.12 -11.28 32.09
C ASN A 334 -19.81 -11.94 32.53
N VAL A 335 -18.67 -11.30 32.26
CA VAL A 335 -17.36 -11.74 32.71
C VAL A 335 -16.58 -10.53 33.26
N PRO A 336 -15.98 -10.63 34.46
CA PRO A 336 -15.14 -9.57 34.98
C PRO A 336 -13.99 -9.22 34.03
N ARG A 337 -13.79 -7.91 33.82
CA ARG A 337 -12.71 -7.36 32.99
C ARG A 337 -12.04 -6.19 33.66
N LEU A 338 -10.75 -6.03 33.36
CA LEU A 338 -9.97 -4.88 33.78
C LEU A 338 -10.17 -3.74 32.81
N ALA A 339 -10.46 -2.56 33.34
CA ALA A 339 -10.68 -1.37 32.53
C ALA A 339 -10.04 -0.13 33.17
N MET A 340 -9.64 0.80 32.31
CA MET A 340 -9.44 2.20 32.66
C MET A 340 -10.75 2.93 32.42
N VAL A 341 -11.37 3.44 33.48
CA VAL A 341 -12.71 4.04 33.43
C VAL A 341 -12.62 5.55 33.62
N ILE A 342 -13.22 6.30 32.70
CA ILE A 342 -13.43 7.74 32.81
C ILE A 342 -14.86 8.00 33.28
N GLU A 343 -14.97 8.51 34.49
CA GLU A 343 -16.20 9.05 35.09
C GLU A 343 -16.40 10.49 34.62
N MET A 344 -17.56 10.83 34.07
CA MET A 344 -17.93 12.18 33.67
C MET A 344 -19.24 12.58 34.34
N LYS A 345 -19.17 13.50 35.30
CA LYS A 345 -20.38 14.05 35.93
C LYS A 345 -20.94 15.18 35.11
N LEU A 346 -22.24 15.13 34.90
CA LEU A 346 -23.01 16.08 34.12
C LEU A 346 -23.95 16.86 35.02
N ASP A 347 -24.08 18.16 34.77
CA ASP A 347 -25.12 18.98 35.38
C ASP A 347 -26.47 18.85 34.65
N GLU A 348 -27.48 19.61 35.11
CA GLU A 348 -28.82 19.64 34.50
C GLU A 348 -28.82 20.14 33.04
N SER A 349 -27.77 20.86 32.62
CA SER A 349 -27.59 21.32 31.25
C SER A 349 -26.85 20.31 30.37
N MET A 350 -26.53 19.12 30.90
CA MET A 350 -25.75 18.08 30.24
C MET A 350 -24.31 18.49 29.93
N ALA A 351 -23.80 19.51 30.63
CA ALA A 351 -22.40 19.92 30.56
C ALA A 351 -21.55 19.10 31.52
N ILE A 352 -20.32 18.76 31.11
CA ILE A 352 -19.36 18.03 31.95
C ILE A 352 -18.80 18.99 32.99
N ILE A 353 -19.01 18.69 34.27
CA ILE A 353 -18.57 19.53 35.40
C ILE A 353 -17.38 18.94 36.17
N GLU A 354 -17.20 17.63 36.12
CA GLU A 354 -16.10 16.92 36.78
C GLU A 354 -15.79 15.64 35.99
N SER A 355 -14.50 15.33 35.85
CA SER A 355 -14.03 14.08 35.27
C SER A 355 -12.97 13.40 36.14
N LYS A 356 -12.99 12.07 36.19
CA LYS A 356 -12.03 11.26 36.96
C LYS A 356 -11.69 9.96 36.25
N ALA A 357 -10.43 9.54 36.35
CA ALA A 357 -9.96 8.26 35.85
C ALA A 357 -9.84 7.23 36.98
N HIS A 358 -10.21 5.98 36.70
CA HIS A 358 -10.18 4.87 37.65
C HIS A 358 -9.59 3.63 37.00
N GLU A 359 -8.60 3.00 37.63
CA GLU A 359 -8.31 1.58 37.35
C GLU A 359 -9.40 0.74 38.02
N ALA A 360 -10.17 -0.01 37.23
CA ALA A 360 -11.35 -0.68 37.74
C ALA A 360 -11.45 -2.15 37.30
N VAL A 361 -12.26 -2.89 38.04
CA VAL A 361 -12.86 -4.14 37.59
C VAL A 361 -14.32 -3.85 37.23
N ILE A 362 -14.71 -4.16 35.99
CA ILE A 362 -16.07 -3.98 35.48
C ILE A 362 -16.68 -5.32 35.10
N ASP A 363 -18.00 -5.32 34.90
CA ASP A 363 -18.76 -6.44 34.35
C ASP A 363 -19.80 -5.89 33.38
N VAL A 364 -19.53 -6.05 32.08
CA VAL A 364 -20.43 -5.64 30.99
C VAL A 364 -21.67 -6.52 31.03
N LYS A 365 -22.87 -5.96 30.89
CA LYS A 365 -24.12 -6.71 30.94
C LYS A 365 -24.57 -7.22 29.58
N GLU A 366 -24.35 -6.40 28.55
CA GLU A 366 -24.75 -6.68 27.17
C GLU A 366 -23.65 -6.23 26.19
N ASN A 367 -23.30 -7.07 25.22
CA ASN A 367 -22.58 -6.65 24.02
C ASN A 367 -23.62 -6.50 22.91
N LEU A 368 -23.78 -5.29 22.38
CA LEU A 368 -24.85 -4.93 21.44
C LEU A 368 -24.29 -4.57 20.08
N ALA A 369 -25.06 -4.82 19.02
CA ALA A 369 -24.79 -4.20 17.73
C ALA A 369 -25.34 -2.76 17.70
N TYR A 370 -24.74 -1.88 16.89
CA TYR A 370 -25.26 -0.51 16.70
C TYR A 370 -26.76 -0.50 16.37
N GLU A 371 -27.21 -1.42 15.53
CA GLU A 371 -28.59 -1.53 15.07
C GLU A 371 -29.57 -1.87 16.20
N ASP A 372 -29.15 -2.63 17.21
CA ASP A 372 -29.99 -3.06 18.34
C ASP A 372 -30.45 -1.88 19.21
N THR A 373 -29.73 -0.76 19.14
CA THR A 373 -29.99 0.44 19.94
C THR A 373 -31.00 1.39 19.29
N LEU A 374 -31.24 1.28 17.98
CA LEU A 374 -31.96 2.31 17.22
C LEU A 374 -33.47 2.35 17.48
N GLU A 375 -34.05 1.21 17.83
CA GLU A 375 -35.50 1.06 18.10
C GLU A 375 -35.82 0.91 19.59
N ASP A 376 -34.83 1.08 20.46
CA ASP A 376 -34.94 0.89 21.90
C ASP A 376 -34.87 2.25 22.62
N SER A 377 -35.98 2.61 23.28
CA SER A 377 -36.10 3.91 23.95
C SER A 377 -35.17 4.08 25.16
N ARG A 378 -34.50 3.01 25.62
CA ARG A 378 -33.45 3.11 26.65
C ARG A 378 -32.30 4.03 26.21
N TRP A 379 -32.12 4.25 24.91
CA TRP A 379 -31.00 5.01 24.33
C TRP A 379 -31.35 6.45 23.95
N ASP A 380 -32.63 6.84 23.98
CA ASP A 380 -33.09 8.14 23.50
C ASP A 380 -32.39 9.32 24.18
N GLU A 381 -32.15 9.19 25.49
CA GLU A 381 -31.44 10.21 26.26
C GLU A 381 -29.97 10.32 25.87
N LEU A 382 -29.28 9.19 25.66
CA LEU A 382 -27.90 9.18 25.21
C LEU A 382 -27.74 9.69 23.78
N PHE A 383 -28.69 9.39 22.89
CA PHE A 383 -28.74 10.01 21.56
C PHE A 383 -28.90 11.52 21.65
N THR A 384 -29.77 11.99 22.55
CA THR A 384 -29.99 13.42 22.78
C THR A 384 -28.74 14.10 23.35
N LEU A 385 -28.06 13.45 24.31
CA LEU A 385 -26.80 13.91 24.89
C LEU A 385 -25.72 14.05 23.81
N ALA A 386 -25.53 13.02 22.98
CA ALA A 386 -24.57 13.05 21.90
C ALA A 386 -24.89 14.17 20.89
N GLU A 387 -26.15 14.31 20.48
CA GLU A 387 -26.58 15.41 19.60
C GLU A 387 -26.32 16.79 20.21
N HIS A 388 -26.53 16.95 21.52
CA HIS A 388 -26.25 18.19 22.23
C HIS A 388 -24.76 18.53 22.18
N TRP A 389 -23.89 17.60 22.59
CA TRP A 389 -22.44 17.79 22.55
C TRP A 389 -21.91 18.06 21.15
N GLN A 390 -22.50 17.43 20.13
CA GLN A 390 -22.12 17.64 18.74
C GLN A 390 -22.52 19.02 18.18
N LYS A 391 -23.56 19.66 18.73
CA LYS A 391 -24.00 21.01 18.30
C LYS A 391 -23.07 22.09 18.79
N ASP A 392 -22.49 21.89 19.98
CA ASP A 392 -21.60 22.86 20.61
C ASP A 392 -20.16 22.79 20.08
N GLU A 393 -19.87 21.82 19.21
CA GLU A 393 -18.55 21.65 18.58
C GLU A 393 -18.48 22.22 17.17
N LEU A 394 -17.51 23.13 16.95
CA LEU A 394 -17.12 23.54 15.61
C LEU A 394 -16.33 22.40 14.95
N ARG A 395 -17.01 21.60 14.11
CA ARG A 395 -16.41 20.43 13.43
C ARG A 395 -16.74 20.38 11.95
N LEU A 396 -15.84 19.78 11.17
CA LEU A 396 -16.08 19.44 9.77
C LEU A 396 -16.79 18.08 9.70
N ASN A 397 -18.12 18.08 9.57
CA ASN A 397 -18.92 16.86 9.54
C ASN A 397 -19.12 16.36 8.09
N VAL A 398 -18.19 15.54 7.59
CA VAL A 398 -18.26 14.94 6.26
C VAL A 398 -18.75 13.49 6.40
N GLN A 399 -20.05 13.28 6.20
CA GLN A 399 -20.65 11.94 6.24
C GLN A 399 -20.57 11.31 4.86
N GLN A 400 -19.68 10.33 4.71
CA GLN A 400 -19.57 9.51 3.50
C GLN A 400 -19.87 8.05 3.84
N GLY A 401 -20.50 7.36 2.90
CA GLY A 401 -20.70 5.92 3.00
C GLY A 401 -19.35 5.21 2.85
N GLU A 402 -18.97 4.44 3.86
CA GLU A 402 -17.73 3.68 3.84
C GLU A 402 -17.94 2.38 3.06
N GLN A 403 -17.17 2.19 1.99
CA GLN A 403 -17.21 0.96 1.20
C GLN A 403 -16.32 -0.11 1.84
N ARG A 404 -16.93 -1.23 2.22
CA ARG A 404 -16.28 -2.35 2.89
C ARG A 404 -16.37 -3.59 2.02
N PRO A 405 -15.37 -3.86 1.18
CA PRO A 405 -15.32 -5.12 0.45
C PRO A 405 -15.14 -6.30 1.43
N ARG A 406 -15.83 -7.40 1.14
CA ARG A 406 -15.82 -8.66 1.90
C ARG A 406 -15.66 -9.82 0.92
N ILE A 407 -14.73 -10.72 1.21
CA ILE A 407 -14.55 -11.96 0.45
C ILE A 407 -15.42 -13.04 1.08
N GLN A 408 -16.31 -13.62 0.28
CA GLN A 408 -17.21 -14.72 0.69
C GLN A 408 -16.49 -16.08 0.61
N GLU A 409 -17.05 -17.11 1.25
CA GLU A 409 -16.48 -18.47 1.25
C GLU A 409 -16.37 -19.08 -0.15
N ASP A 410 -17.28 -18.71 -1.06
CA ASP A 410 -17.26 -19.15 -2.46
C ASP A 410 -16.24 -18.38 -3.34
N GLY A 411 -15.48 -17.46 -2.74
CA GLY A 411 -14.50 -16.62 -3.41
C GLY A 411 -15.08 -15.40 -4.12
N SER A 412 -16.38 -15.12 -4.02
CA SER A 412 -16.99 -13.89 -4.53
C SER A 412 -16.70 -12.68 -3.64
N VAL A 413 -16.81 -11.48 -4.20
CA VAL A 413 -16.66 -10.21 -3.46
C VAL A 413 -18.03 -9.56 -3.29
N ARG A 414 -18.38 -9.25 -2.05
CA ARG A 414 -19.52 -8.39 -1.71
C ARG A 414 -18.98 -7.03 -1.27
N ILE A 415 -19.68 -5.96 -1.64
CA ILE A 415 -19.36 -4.61 -1.16
C ILE A 415 -20.47 -4.18 -0.23
N ASP A 416 -20.14 -4.08 1.06
CA ASP A 416 -21.04 -3.53 2.06
C ASP A 416 -20.81 -2.02 2.15
N VAL A 417 -21.88 -1.22 2.26
CA VAL A 417 -21.77 0.23 2.42
C VAL A 417 -22.29 0.60 3.80
N LYS A 418 -21.40 1.03 4.68
CA LYS A 418 -21.77 1.45 6.03
C LYS A 418 -22.02 2.96 6.04
N TRP A 419 -23.20 3.36 6.52
CA TRP A 419 -23.55 4.76 6.76
C TRP A 419 -23.53 5.05 8.26
N PRO A 420 -23.04 6.23 8.68
CA PRO A 420 -23.15 6.66 10.07
C PRO A 420 -24.61 6.78 10.49
N ASN A 421 -25.02 6.04 11.53
CA ASN A 421 -26.34 6.14 12.14
C ASN A 421 -26.26 6.87 13.51
N LYS A 422 -27.39 7.02 14.22
CA LYS A 422 -27.43 7.70 15.54
C LYS A 422 -26.54 7.01 16.57
N ALA A 423 -26.53 5.67 16.60
CA ALA A 423 -25.72 4.88 17.52
C ALA A 423 -24.21 5.04 17.27
N THR A 424 -23.78 4.96 16.00
CA THR A 424 -22.38 5.20 15.64
C THR A 424 -21.95 6.61 16.02
N LYS A 425 -22.79 7.62 15.75
CA LYS A 425 -22.52 9.02 16.14
C LYS A 425 -22.45 9.21 17.65
N MET A 426 -23.29 8.50 18.40
CA MET A 426 -23.30 8.55 19.86
C MET A 426 -21.99 8.03 20.45
N ILE A 427 -21.59 6.81 20.08
CA ILE A 427 -20.31 6.22 20.54
C ILE A 427 -19.14 7.09 20.08
N GLU A 428 -19.09 7.53 18.82
CA GLU A 428 -18.06 8.44 18.32
C GLU A 428 -17.94 9.71 19.20
N THR A 429 -19.06 10.34 19.55
CA THR A 429 -19.07 11.55 20.39
C THR A 429 -18.49 11.25 21.77
N PHE A 430 -18.93 10.18 22.41
CA PHE A 430 -18.47 9.82 23.75
C PHE A 430 -16.98 9.47 23.76
N MET A 431 -16.48 8.75 22.76
CA MET A 431 -15.06 8.44 22.62
C MET A 431 -14.23 9.71 22.37
N VAL A 432 -14.70 10.63 21.51
CA VAL A 432 -14.02 11.91 21.27
C VAL A 432 -13.96 12.76 22.55
N LYS A 433 -15.06 12.86 23.30
CA LYS A 433 -15.06 13.57 24.59
C LYS A 433 -14.13 12.91 25.61
N THR A 434 -14.12 11.58 25.67
CA THR A 434 -13.20 10.81 26.53
C THR A 434 -11.75 11.12 26.18
N ASN A 435 -11.40 11.08 24.89
CA ASN A 435 -10.06 11.39 24.41
C ASN A 435 -9.63 12.82 24.75
N ASN A 436 -10.53 13.80 24.60
CA ASN A 436 -10.25 15.19 24.96
C ASN A 436 -10.00 15.35 26.46
N ILE A 437 -10.84 14.73 27.31
CA ILE A 437 -10.68 14.75 28.77
C ILE A 437 -9.36 14.11 29.20
N VAL A 438 -9.03 12.94 28.67
CA VAL A 438 -7.75 12.28 28.96
C VAL A 438 -6.59 13.14 28.49
N GLY A 439 -6.72 13.76 27.32
CA GLY A 439 -5.73 14.70 26.80
C GLY A 439 -5.53 15.92 27.71
N GLU A 440 -6.61 16.48 28.27
CA GLU A 440 -6.54 17.58 29.24
C GLU A 440 -5.90 17.15 30.56
N ILE A 441 -6.33 16.01 31.13
CA ILE A 441 -5.77 15.45 32.37
C ILE A 441 -4.26 15.25 32.23
N LEU A 442 -3.82 14.53 31.19
CA LEU A 442 -2.42 14.22 30.98
C LEU A 442 -1.61 15.43 30.52
N GLY A 443 -2.23 16.35 29.76
CA GLY A 443 -1.63 17.59 29.32
C GLY A 443 -1.33 18.54 30.49
N ASN A 444 -2.26 18.66 31.44
CA ASN A 444 -2.07 19.46 32.65
C ASN A 444 -0.93 18.92 33.55
N GLU A 445 -0.73 17.60 33.54
CA GLU A 445 0.40 16.94 34.21
C GLU A 445 1.71 16.98 33.40
N GLY A 446 1.70 17.55 32.18
CA GLY A 446 2.88 17.65 31.33
C GLY A 446 3.38 16.30 30.81
N ALA A 447 2.49 15.32 30.64
CA ALA A 447 2.86 13.97 30.18
C ALA A 447 3.47 13.99 28.76
N LEU A 448 4.57 13.26 28.58
CA LEU A 448 5.26 13.12 27.30
C LEU A 448 4.67 11.96 26.51
N LEU A 449 3.56 12.21 25.81
CA LEU A 449 2.79 11.20 25.06
C LEU A 449 2.64 11.60 23.59
N PRO A 450 2.39 10.64 22.68
CA PRO A 450 2.03 10.96 21.31
C PRO A 450 0.65 11.63 21.26
N TRP A 451 0.61 12.90 20.85
CA TRP A 451 -0.63 13.65 20.67
C TRP A 451 -1.24 13.39 19.29
N ARG A 452 -2.56 13.17 19.24
CA ARG A 452 -3.30 13.10 17.98
C ARG A 452 -3.60 14.50 17.46
N CYS A 453 -2.69 15.06 16.68
CA CYS A 453 -2.83 16.39 16.10
C CYS A 453 -3.34 16.33 14.65
N HIS A 454 -4.11 17.35 14.25
CA HIS A 454 -4.48 17.59 12.86
C HIS A 454 -4.02 19.01 12.45
N PRO A 455 -2.98 19.15 11.62
CA PRO A 455 -2.46 20.46 11.24
C PRO A 455 -3.47 21.22 10.36
N SER A 456 -3.35 22.55 10.34
CA SER A 456 -4.12 23.38 9.39
C SER A 456 -3.80 23.00 7.94
N PRO A 457 -4.77 23.12 7.02
CA PRO A 457 -4.57 22.81 5.60
C PRO A 457 -3.50 23.72 4.97
N ASP A 458 -2.88 23.26 3.87
CA ASP A 458 -1.91 24.06 3.12
C ASP A 458 -2.62 25.22 2.39
N SER A 459 -1.96 26.37 2.31
CA SER A 459 -2.47 27.54 1.60
C SER A 459 -2.76 27.26 0.12
N ILE A 460 -1.97 26.41 -0.54
CA ILE A 460 -2.16 26.03 -1.95
C ILE A 460 -3.47 25.26 -2.09
N ASP A 461 -3.71 24.26 -1.24
CA ASP A 461 -4.91 23.43 -1.30
C ASP A 461 -6.17 24.27 -1.02
N VAL A 462 -6.09 25.23 -0.08
CA VAL A 462 -7.19 26.16 0.23
C VAL A 462 -7.47 27.10 -0.95
N ARG A 463 -6.44 27.61 -1.63
CA ARG A 463 -6.61 28.44 -2.83
C ARG A 463 -7.26 27.68 -3.96
N ASP A 464 -6.76 26.49 -4.26
CA ASP A 464 -7.29 25.64 -5.34
C ASP A 464 -8.76 25.30 -5.06
N LEU A 465 -9.10 24.98 -3.81
CA LEU A 465 -10.49 24.75 -3.41
C LEU A 465 -11.35 26.02 -3.54
N ASN A 466 -10.86 27.18 -3.10
CA ASN A 466 -11.57 28.46 -3.26
C ASN A 466 -11.81 28.81 -4.75
N GLU A 467 -10.85 28.54 -5.63
CA GLU A 467 -11.01 28.72 -7.08
C GLU A 467 -12.08 27.77 -7.65
N GLN A 468 -12.09 26.51 -7.22
CA GLN A 468 -13.13 25.54 -7.58
C GLN A 468 -14.51 25.99 -7.09
N LEU A 469 -14.64 26.38 -5.83
CA LEU A 469 -15.90 26.88 -5.27
C LEU A 469 -16.41 28.11 -6.04
N LYS A 470 -15.52 29.04 -6.37
CA LYS A 470 -15.85 30.21 -7.20
C LYS A 470 -16.29 29.81 -8.61
N ALA A 471 -15.61 28.88 -9.25
CA ALA A 471 -15.97 28.38 -10.58
C ALA A 471 -17.33 27.65 -10.59
N LEU A 472 -17.69 27.03 -9.47
CA LEU A 472 -18.99 26.40 -9.24
C LEU A 472 -20.06 27.40 -8.75
N GLU A 473 -19.75 28.70 -8.69
CA GLU A 473 -20.63 29.76 -8.20
C GLU A 473 -21.13 29.56 -6.75
N ILE A 474 -20.35 28.85 -5.93
CA ILE A 474 -20.62 28.65 -4.51
C ILE A 474 -20.08 29.85 -3.74
N GLY A 475 -20.97 30.60 -3.07
CA GLY A 475 -20.65 31.83 -2.33
C GLY A 475 -19.89 31.66 -1.00
N ILE A 476 -19.02 30.65 -0.91
CA ILE A 476 -18.18 30.36 0.26
C ILE A 476 -16.74 30.72 -0.10
N THR A 477 -16.02 31.35 0.83
CA THR A 477 -14.57 31.57 0.72
C THR A 477 -13.91 31.15 2.01
N LEU A 478 -13.06 30.14 1.93
CA LEU A 478 -12.28 29.65 3.04
C LEU A 478 -11.16 30.65 3.36
N PRO A 479 -10.89 30.92 4.64
CA PRO A 479 -9.82 31.83 5.03
C PRO A 479 -8.46 31.23 4.66
N GLU A 480 -7.56 32.07 4.15
CA GLU A 480 -6.18 31.67 3.90
C GLU A 480 -5.51 31.26 5.23
N PRO A 481 -4.95 30.04 5.33
CA PRO A 481 -4.20 29.65 6.52
C PRO A 481 -2.96 30.54 6.66
N ARG A 482 -2.52 30.80 7.90
CA ARG A 482 -1.25 31.51 8.15
C ARG A 482 -0.13 30.74 7.43
N ALA A 483 0.61 31.44 6.58
CA ALA A 483 1.44 30.87 5.53
C ALA A 483 2.27 29.64 5.98
N LYS A 484 2.02 28.50 5.36
CA LYS A 484 3.04 27.48 5.09
C LYS A 484 3.47 27.68 3.63
N SER A 485 4.76 27.90 3.38
CA SER A 485 5.36 27.63 2.07
C SER A 485 6.08 26.28 2.16
N LYS A 486 5.96 25.45 1.12
CA LYS A 486 6.68 24.16 1.04
C LYS A 486 8.18 24.37 1.31
N GLY A 487 8.68 23.85 2.43
CA GLY A 487 10.12 23.81 2.73
C GLY A 487 10.58 24.12 4.16
N GLN A 488 9.71 24.30 5.15
CA GLN A 488 10.13 24.46 6.56
C GLN A 488 10.37 23.11 7.25
N ASN A 489 11.51 22.99 7.96
CA ASN A 489 11.95 21.78 8.66
C ASN A 489 11.06 21.47 9.88
N ASP A 490 11.00 20.18 10.26
CA ASP A 490 10.22 19.62 11.39
C ASP A 490 10.40 20.36 12.73
N THR A 491 11.51 21.07 12.93
CA THR A 491 11.79 21.88 14.13
C THR A 491 10.87 23.09 14.27
N ASP A 492 10.47 23.71 13.15
CA ASP A 492 9.60 24.90 13.17
C ASP A 492 8.13 24.51 13.40
N GLU A 493 7.75 23.28 13.03
CA GLU A 493 6.42 22.73 13.29
C GLU A 493 6.21 22.44 14.78
N LEU A 494 7.21 21.87 15.46
CA LEU A 494 7.23 21.72 16.92
C LEU A 494 7.19 23.08 17.64
N ALA A 495 7.96 24.07 17.18
CA ALA A 495 7.97 25.40 17.77
C ALA A 495 6.63 26.14 17.59
N SER A 496 5.98 26.00 16.43
CA SER A 496 4.66 26.57 16.14
C SER A 496 3.55 25.90 16.96
N LEU A 497 3.58 24.56 17.07
CA LEU A 497 2.65 23.80 17.92
C LEU A 497 2.81 24.21 19.39
N LEU A 498 4.04 24.26 19.91
CA LEU A 498 4.31 24.71 21.28
C LEU A 498 3.94 26.18 21.50
N GLY A 499 4.17 27.06 20.51
CA GLY A 499 3.77 28.47 20.57
C GLY A 499 2.26 28.67 20.57
N SER A 500 1.51 27.85 19.83
CA SER A 500 0.04 27.85 19.88
C SER A 500 -0.52 27.29 21.19
N TRP A 501 0.18 26.33 21.80
CA TRP A 501 -0.21 25.73 23.07
C TRP A 501 0.11 26.63 24.28
N ALA A 502 1.21 27.40 24.22
CA ALA A 502 1.63 28.32 25.27
C ALA A 502 0.88 29.66 25.31
N GLY A 503 -0.12 29.88 24.44
CA GLY A 503 -0.96 31.08 24.44
C GLY A 503 -0.23 32.41 24.16
N ASN A 504 1.06 32.38 23.81
CA ASN A 504 1.85 33.54 23.44
C ASN A 504 2.77 33.18 22.28
N GLY A 505 2.68 33.94 21.20
CA GLY A 505 3.62 33.87 20.09
C GLY A 505 5.03 34.18 20.57
N ILE A 506 5.87 33.15 20.62
CA ILE A 506 7.31 33.33 20.84
C ILE A 506 7.91 33.68 19.47
N ASP A 507 8.35 34.93 19.34
CA ASP A 507 9.18 35.40 18.23
C ASP A 507 10.60 34.84 18.42
N LEU A 508 11.02 33.95 17.52
CA LEU A 508 12.37 33.39 17.46
C LEU A 508 13.14 33.95 16.25
N SER A 509 13.03 35.25 15.99
CA SER A 509 14.03 35.94 15.18
C SER A 509 15.34 36.08 15.95
N GLY A 510 16.17 35.05 15.84
CA GLY A 510 17.62 35.05 16.09
C GLY A 510 18.35 34.50 14.88
#